data_AF-A0AAW2XNN2-F1
#
_entry.id   AF-A0AAW2XNN2-F1
#
_cell.length_a   1.000
_cell.length_b   1.000
_cell.length_c   1.000
_cell.angle_alpha   90.00
_cell.angle_beta   90.00
_cell.angle_gamma   90.00
#
_symmetry.space_group_name_H-M   'P 1'
#
loop_
_entity.id
_entity.type
_entity.pdbx_description
1 polymer ?
#
loop_
_entity_poly.entity_id
_entity_poly.type
_entity_poly.pdbx_seq_one_letter_code
_entity_poly.pdbx_strand_id
1 'polypeptide(L)'
;MDKPWLQHLGSECVLCRASTPETHYHLFFSCPFALECLREIRAIVTFRWRGKHVVNVSYKALLAYLVYHLWEERNHRIFQQTERTPVVIARIIVSEIRDLIICKHMVDSVSRRGLYRLWRIPWPVEGNAHS
;
A
#
# COMPACT_ATOMS: atom_id res chain seq x y z
N MET A 1 -5.78 -24.95 28.12
CA MET A 1 -5.17 -24.70 26.79
C MET A 1 -5.09 -23.20 26.62
N ASP A 2 -3.96 -22.61 26.97
CA ASP A 2 -3.72 -21.19 26.73
C ASP A 2 -3.31 -21.04 25.26
N LYS A 3 -4.10 -20.29 24.49
CA LYS A 3 -3.78 -19.96 23.10
C LYS A 3 -2.93 -18.68 23.14
N PRO A 4 -1.60 -18.74 22.98
CA PRO A 4 -0.72 -17.60 23.23
C PRO A 4 -1.06 -16.41 22.32
N TRP A 5 -1.54 -16.68 21.11
CA TRP A 5 -1.99 -15.65 20.17
C TRP A 5 -3.26 -14.89 20.60
N LEU A 6 -4.05 -15.40 21.56
CA LEU A 6 -5.18 -14.65 22.12
C LEU A 6 -4.72 -13.47 23.00
N GLN A 7 -3.49 -13.47 23.51
CA GLN A 7 -2.96 -12.37 24.32
C GLN A 7 -2.87 -11.06 23.52
N HIS A 8 -2.70 -11.14 22.20
CA HIS A 8 -2.65 -9.99 21.29
C HIS A 8 -4.04 -9.49 20.85
N LEU A 9 -5.13 -10.14 21.28
CA LEU A 9 -6.49 -9.57 21.17
C LEU A 9 -6.76 -8.55 22.29
N GLY A 10 -5.74 -8.24 23.09
CA GLY A 10 -5.78 -7.33 24.22
C GLY A 10 -5.90 -5.86 23.81
N SER A 11 -6.07 -5.03 24.84
CA SER A 11 -6.29 -3.58 24.81
C SER A 11 -5.20 -2.74 24.14
N GLU A 12 -4.25 -3.34 23.42
CA GLU A 12 -3.13 -2.64 22.75
C GLU A 12 -3.03 -3.04 21.28
N CYS A 13 -2.74 -2.07 20.43
CA CYS A 13 -2.57 -2.28 19.00
C CYS A 13 -1.14 -2.72 18.69
N VAL A 14 -0.96 -3.88 18.05
CA VAL A 14 0.37 -4.43 17.75
C VAL A 14 1.14 -3.58 16.74
N LEU A 15 0.44 -2.84 15.88
CA LEU A 15 1.05 -2.00 14.86
C LEU A 15 1.61 -0.67 15.41
N CYS A 16 0.93 -0.04 16.37
CA CYS A 16 1.34 1.27 16.88
C CYS A 16 1.72 1.29 18.36
N ARG A 17 1.54 0.17 19.07
CA ARG A 17 1.81 -0.01 20.50
C ARG A 17 1.04 0.95 21.42
N ALA A 18 -0.05 1.52 20.91
CA ALA A 18 -0.95 2.35 21.69
C ALA A 18 -1.91 1.45 22.47
N SER A 19 -2.23 1.83 23.71
CA SER A 19 -3.21 1.15 24.58
C SER A 19 -4.65 1.35 24.09
N THR A 20 -4.92 0.92 22.86
CA THR A 20 -6.24 0.86 22.23
C THR A 20 -6.39 -0.46 21.46
N PRO A 21 -7.58 -1.08 21.46
CA PRO A 21 -7.80 -2.33 20.74
C PRO A 21 -7.75 -2.15 19.22
N GLU A 22 -7.35 -3.22 18.52
CA GLU A 22 -7.31 -3.31 17.06
C GLU A 22 -8.72 -3.43 16.45
N THR A 23 -9.46 -2.33 16.41
CA THR A 23 -10.75 -2.25 15.72
C THR A 23 -10.58 -1.87 14.26
N HIS A 24 -11.59 -2.15 13.42
CA HIS A 24 -11.64 -1.63 12.05
C HIS A 24 -11.44 -0.11 12.00
N TYR A 25 -12.09 0.61 12.93
CA TYR A 25 -11.92 2.06 13.01
C TYR A 25 -10.47 2.45 13.31
N HIS A 26 -9.86 1.81 14.31
CA HIS A 26 -8.49 2.11 14.67
C HIS A 26 -7.53 1.79 13.52
N LEU A 27 -7.53 0.56 13.01
CA LEU A 27 -6.58 0.11 12.00
C LEU A 27 -6.58 0.96 10.73
N PHE A 28 -7.73 1.46 10.28
CA PHE A 28 -7.85 2.18 9.01
C PHE A 28 -7.95 3.70 9.14
N PHE A 29 -8.38 4.23 10.28
CA PHE A 29 -8.70 5.66 10.40
C PHE A 29 -7.98 6.39 11.52
N SER A 30 -7.42 5.71 12.52
CA SER A 30 -6.74 6.39 13.65
C SER A 30 -5.41 5.78 14.10
N CYS A 31 -5.03 4.61 13.60
CA CYS A 31 -3.76 3.95 13.93
C CYS A 31 -2.60 4.79 13.39
N PRO A 32 -1.71 5.31 14.27
CA PRO A 32 -0.58 6.13 13.83
C PRO A 32 0.29 5.42 12.81
N PHE A 33 0.55 4.11 12.98
CA PHE A 33 1.33 3.32 12.04
C PHE A 33 0.67 3.26 10.64
N ALA A 34 -0.62 2.96 10.58
CA ALA A 34 -1.34 2.86 9.30
C ALA A 34 -1.47 4.22 8.59
N LEU A 35 -1.75 5.29 9.35
CA LEU A 35 -1.80 6.65 8.83
C LEU A 35 -0.43 7.09 8.30
N GLU A 36 0.64 6.70 8.98
CA GLU A 36 2.01 6.97 8.55
C GLU A 36 2.35 6.25 7.25
N CYS A 37 1.99 4.96 7.11
CA CYS A 37 2.13 4.25 5.82
C CYS A 37 1.44 5.02 4.69
N LEU A 38 0.20 5.49 4.91
CA LEU A 38 -0.50 6.28 3.91
C LEU A 38 0.21 7.62 3.64
N ARG A 39 0.71 8.31 4.68
CA ARG A 39 1.46 9.57 4.55
C ARG A 39 2.71 9.40 3.68
N GLU A 40 3.47 8.33 3.91
CA GLU A 40 4.66 7.99 3.13
C GLU A 40 4.32 7.68 1.67
N ILE A 41 3.23 6.93 1.43
CA ILE A 41 2.75 6.72 0.05
C ILE A 41 2.36 8.05 -0.60
N ARG A 42 1.66 8.95 0.11
CA ARG A 42 1.26 10.29 -0.37
C ARG A 42 2.46 11.18 -0.69
N ALA A 43 3.60 10.98 -0.03
CA ALA A 43 4.84 11.69 -0.34
C ALA A 43 5.45 11.21 -1.68
N ILE A 44 5.26 9.94 -2.03
CA ILE A 44 5.77 9.35 -3.28
C ILE A 44 4.84 9.62 -4.46
N VAL A 45 3.54 9.39 -4.27
CA VAL A 45 2.51 9.53 -5.31
C VAL A 45 1.48 10.59 -4.90
N THR A 46 1.29 11.58 -5.76
CA THR A 46 0.38 12.69 -5.46
C THR A 46 -1.05 12.29 -5.79
N PHE A 47 -1.87 12.06 -4.75
CA PHE A 47 -3.28 11.76 -4.92
C PHE A 47 -4.08 12.98 -5.34
N ARG A 48 -4.68 12.91 -6.52
CA ARG A 48 -5.84 13.72 -6.86
C ARG A 48 -7.02 12.79 -7.09
N TRP A 49 -7.98 12.80 -6.18
CA TRP A 49 -9.28 12.12 -6.30
C TRP A 49 -10.18 12.79 -7.36
N ARG A 50 -9.60 13.18 -8.50
CA ARG A 50 -10.27 13.79 -9.66
C ARG A 50 -9.69 13.15 -10.91
N GLY A 51 -10.04 11.89 -11.15
CA GLY A 51 -9.53 11.09 -12.27
C GLY A 51 -10.60 10.22 -12.92
N LYS A 52 -10.39 9.85 -14.18
CA LYS A 52 -11.24 8.93 -14.96
C LYS A 52 -11.16 7.49 -14.41
N HIS A 53 -12.02 6.60 -14.92
CA HIS A 53 -12.17 5.19 -14.49
C HIS A 53 -10.86 4.41 -14.27
N VAL A 54 -9.82 4.63 -15.08
CA VAL A 54 -8.52 3.93 -14.96
C VAL A 54 -7.73 4.33 -13.69
N VAL A 55 -7.83 5.59 -13.26
CA VAL A 55 -7.19 6.08 -12.04
C VAL A 55 -7.82 5.42 -10.83
N ASN A 56 -9.13 5.16 -10.89
CA ASN A 56 -9.86 4.39 -9.87
C ASN A 56 -9.36 2.95 -9.77
N VAL A 57 -8.88 2.32 -10.86
CA VAL A 57 -8.30 0.97 -10.78
C VAL A 57 -7.03 0.98 -9.93
N SER A 58 -6.14 1.96 -10.13
CA SER A 58 -4.92 2.07 -9.33
C SER A 58 -5.19 2.43 -7.87
N TYR A 59 -6.23 3.23 -7.59
CA TYR A 59 -6.65 3.52 -6.21
C TYR A 59 -7.33 2.35 -5.52
N LYS A 60 -8.09 1.53 -6.25
CA LYS A 60 -8.63 0.26 -5.73
C LYS A 60 -7.50 -0.72 -5.41
N ALA A 61 -6.50 -0.82 -6.30
CA ALA A 61 -5.30 -1.60 -6.02
C ALA A 61 -4.63 -1.09 -4.75
N LEU A 62 -4.35 0.22 -4.66
CA LEU A 62 -3.75 0.80 -3.46
C LEU A 62 -4.48 0.43 -2.16
N LEU A 63 -5.81 0.57 -2.13
CA LEU A 63 -6.58 0.20 -0.96
C LEU A 63 -6.40 -1.28 -0.61
N ALA A 64 -6.46 -2.17 -1.60
CA ALA A 64 -6.26 -3.60 -1.40
C ALA A 64 -4.85 -3.93 -0.89
N TYR A 65 -3.81 -3.34 -1.49
CA TYR A 65 -2.41 -3.52 -1.06
C TYR A 65 -2.18 -2.95 0.35
N LEU A 66 -2.76 -1.80 0.69
CA LEU A 66 -2.69 -1.25 2.05
C LEU A 66 -3.30 -2.21 3.08
N VAL A 67 -4.51 -2.70 2.82
CA VAL A 67 -5.18 -3.67 3.71
C VAL A 67 -4.32 -4.92 3.88
N TYR A 68 -3.83 -5.47 2.77
CA TYR A 68 -3.01 -6.69 2.77
C TYR A 68 -1.70 -6.50 3.54
N HIS A 69 -0.93 -5.47 3.24
CA HIS A 69 0.38 -5.25 3.86
C HIS A 69 0.28 -4.84 5.34
N LEU A 70 -0.80 -4.17 5.76
CA LEU A 70 -1.05 -3.93 7.18
C LEU A 70 -1.37 -5.23 7.94
N TRP A 71 -2.18 -6.10 7.32
CA TRP A 71 -2.44 -7.44 7.86
C TRP A 71 -1.17 -8.29 7.91
N GLU A 72 -0.36 -8.27 6.85
CA GLU A 72 0.89 -9.01 6.77
C GLU A 72 1.87 -8.53 7.85
N GLU A 73 2.06 -7.22 7.97
CA GLU A 73 2.92 -6.61 8.98
C GLU A 73 2.45 -6.96 10.40
N ARG A 74 1.14 -6.88 10.67
CA ARG A 74 0.58 -7.31 11.95
C ARG A 74 0.93 -8.77 12.26
N ASN A 75 0.80 -9.66 11.29
CA ASN A 75 1.12 -11.07 11.47
C ASN A 75 2.63 -11.30 11.65
N HIS A 76 3.48 -10.59 10.94
CA HIS A 76 4.93 -10.66 11.14
C HIS A 76 5.31 -10.26 12.57
N ARG A 77 4.70 -9.21 13.12
CA ARG A 77 4.93 -8.81 14.51
C ARG A 77 4.49 -9.87 15.52
N ILE A 78 3.32 -10.45 15.31
CA ILE A 78 2.77 -11.47 16.22
C ILE A 78 3.59 -12.77 16.15
N PHE A 79 3.82 -13.29 14.94
CA PHE A 79 4.29 -14.67 14.77
C PHE A 79 5.79 -14.77 14.47
N GLN A 80 6.40 -13.73 13.93
CA GLN A 80 7.82 -13.73 13.54
C GLN A 80 8.65 -12.76 14.38
N GLN A 81 8.02 -11.91 15.20
CA GLN A 81 8.69 -10.88 16.02
C GLN A 81 9.59 -9.96 15.17
N THR A 82 9.18 -9.69 13.93
CA THR A 82 9.86 -8.76 13.03
C THR A 82 8.98 -7.54 12.78
N GLU A 83 9.63 -6.39 12.58
CA GLU A 83 8.98 -5.11 12.39
C GLU A 83 9.59 -4.36 11.21
N ARG A 84 8.74 -3.95 10.27
CA ARG A 84 9.11 -3.04 9.18
C ARG A 84 8.57 -1.65 9.50
N THR A 85 9.32 -0.63 9.09
CA THR A 85 8.90 0.77 9.27
C THR A 85 7.81 1.13 8.26
N PRO A 86 6.98 2.16 8.55
CA PRO A 86 5.96 2.63 7.61
C PRO A 86 6.51 2.98 6.23
N VAL A 87 7.71 3.59 6.19
CA VAL A 87 8.43 3.92 4.95
C VAL A 87 8.72 2.68 4.11
N VAL A 88 9.16 1.58 4.74
CA VAL A 88 9.48 0.33 4.03
C VAL A 88 8.21 -0.27 3.44
N ILE A 89 7.14 -0.36 4.23
CA ILE A 89 5.83 -0.85 3.76
C ILE A 89 5.30 0.00 2.60
N ALA A 90 5.36 1.32 2.73
CA ALA A 90 4.94 2.26 1.68
C ALA A 90 5.70 2.05 0.37
N ARG A 91 7.02 1.84 0.42
CA ARG A 91 7.85 1.59 -0.76
C ARG A 91 7.50 0.26 -1.44
N ILE A 92 7.26 -0.80 -0.67
CA ILE A 92 6.83 -2.11 -1.19
C ILE A 92 5.51 -1.95 -1.94
N ILE A 93 4.49 -1.37 -1.28
CA ILE A 93 3.16 -1.16 -1.88
C ILE A 93 3.26 -0.35 -3.18
N VAL A 94 4.02 0.74 -3.18
CA VAL A 94 4.18 1.57 -4.38
C VAL A 94 4.88 0.79 -5.49
N SER A 95 5.90 0.00 -5.19
CA SER A 95 6.59 -0.83 -6.18
C SER A 95 5.63 -1.83 -6.83
N GLU A 96 4.89 -2.59 -6.03
CA GLU A 96 3.98 -3.62 -6.55
C GLU A 96 2.85 -3.03 -7.40
N ILE A 97 2.35 -1.84 -7.05
CA ILE A 97 1.36 -1.15 -7.88
C ILE A 97 1.98 -0.66 -9.19
N ARG A 98 3.23 -0.18 -9.17
CA ARG A 98 3.94 0.18 -10.40
C ARG A 98 4.11 -1.03 -11.31
N ASP A 99 4.53 -2.15 -10.75
CA ASP A 99 4.69 -3.42 -11.47
C ASP A 99 3.35 -3.88 -12.04
N LEU A 100 2.26 -3.80 -11.26
CA LEU A 100 0.90 -4.08 -11.74
C LEU A 100 0.50 -3.18 -12.92
N ILE A 101 0.83 -1.89 -12.89
CA ILE A 101 0.53 -0.94 -13.96
C ILE A 101 1.37 -1.24 -15.22
N ILE A 102 2.64 -1.59 -15.04
CA ILE A 102 3.56 -1.94 -16.14
C ILE A 102 3.10 -3.24 -16.82
N CYS A 103 2.81 -4.28 -16.03
CA CYS A 103 2.43 -5.60 -16.51
C CYS A 103 1.02 -5.65 -17.13
N LYS A 104 0.11 -4.74 -16.75
CA LYS A 104 -1.17 -4.62 -17.45
C LYS A 104 -0.95 -4.08 -18.85
N HIS A 105 -1.05 -4.96 -19.85
CA HIS A 105 -0.99 -4.59 -21.26
C HIS A 105 -2.15 -3.63 -21.61
N MET A 106 -1.87 -2.33 -21.57
CA MET A 106 -2.78 -1.28 -22.01
C MET A 106 -2.27 -0.71 -23.33
N VAL A 107 -3.17 -0.61 -24.32
CA VAL A 107 -2.92 0.17 -25.54
C VAL A 107 -2.45 1.57 -25.14
N ASP A 108 -1.43 2.09 -25.82
CA ASP A 108 -0.96 3.45 -25.54
C ASP A 108 -2.14 4.42 -25.67
N SER A 109 -2.45 5.07 -24.55
CA SER A 109 -3.65 5.86 -24.37
C SER A 109 -3.37 6.96 -23.38
N VAL A 110 -4.20 8.01 -23.44
CA VAL A 110 -4.17 9.10 -22.45
C VAL A 110 -4.29 8.55 -21.01
N SER A 111 -5.05 7.46 -20.85
CA SER A 111 -5.20 6.71 -19.61
C SER A 111 -3.89 6.09 -19.11
N ARG A 112 -3.14 5.40 -19.99
CA ARG A 112 -1.82 4.82 -19.68
C ARG A 112 -0.81 5.90 -19.31
N ARG A 113 -0.71 6.97 -20.11
CA ARG A 113 0.14 8.13 -19.82
C ARG A 113 -0.21 8.79 -18.49
N GLY A 114 -1.49 8.92 -18.18
CA GLY A 114 -1.98 9.45 -16.92
C GLY A 114 -1.54 8.61 -15.72
N LEU A 115 -1.64 7.28 -15.81
CA LEU A 115 -1.17 6.36 -14.76
C LEU A 115 0.35 6.45 -14.57
N TYR A 116 1.14 6.43 -15.64
CA TYR A 116 2.60 6.49 -15.55
C TYR A 116 3.05 7.80 -14.87
N ARG A 117 2.45 8.94 -15.26
CA ARG A 117 2.72 10.23 -14.61
C ARG A 117 2.31 10.22 -13.14
N LEU A 118 1.11 9.73 -12.82
CA LEU A 118 0.58 9.70 -11.45
C LEU A 118 1.46 8.86 -10.52
N TRP A 119 1.91 7.70 -10.99
CA TRP A 119 2.70 6.74 -10.22
C TRP A 119 4.21 6.93 -10.36
N ARG A 120 4.64 7.99 -11.07
CA ARG A 120 6.05 8.31 -11.37
C ARG A 120 6.82 7.12 -11.95
N ILE A 121 6.17 6.41 -12.88
CA ILE A 121 6.77 5.30 -13.61
C ILE A 121 7.54 5.86 -14.81
N PRO A 122 8.81 5.48 -15.04
CA PRO A 122 9.54 5.85 -16.24
C PRO A 122 8.78 5.44 -17.50
N TRP A 123 8.69 6.33 -18.48
CA TRP A 123 8.12 5.95 -19.77
C TRP A 123 9.03 4.89 -20.40
N PRO A 124 8.50 3.77 -20.95
CA PRO A 124 9.32 2.83 -21.67
C PRO A 124 9.86 3.58 -22.89
N VAL A 125 11.19 3.74 -22.98
CA VAL A 125 11.81 4.21 -24.21
C VAL A 125 11.51 3.13 -25.23
N GLU A 126 10.74 3.45 -26.28
CA GLU A 126 10.57 2.54 -27.39
C GLU A 126 11.98 2.22 -27.89
N GLY A 127 12.42 0.99 -27.66
CA GLY A 127 13.63 0.50 -28.30
C GLY A 127 13.38 0.66 -29.79
N ASN A 128 14.25 1.39 -30.47
CA ASN A 128 14.32 1.41 -31.92
C ASN A 128 14.26 -0.05 -32.42
N ALA A 129 13.07 -0.48 -32.82
CA ALA A 129 12.89 -1.64 -33.67
C ALA A 129 13.35 -1.22 -35.06
N HIS A 130 14.66 -1.03 -35.19
CA HIS A 130 15.35 -1.00 -36.46
C HIS A 130 16.12 -2.31 -36.56
N SER A 131 15.53 -3.27 -37.27
CA SER A 131 16.16 -4.16 -38.25
C SER A 131 15.07 -5.01 -38.87
#